data_AF-A0A519RXR5-F1
#
_entry.id   AF-A0A519RXR5-F1
#
_cell.length_a   1.000
_cell.length_b   1.000
_cell.length_c   1.000
_cell.angle_alpha   90.00
_cell.angle_beta   90.00
_cell.angle_gamma   90.00
#
_symmetry.space_group_name_H-M   'P 1'
#
loop_
_entity.id
_entity.type
_entity.pdbx_description
1 polymer ?
#
loop_
_entity_poly.entity_id
_entity_poly.type
_entity_poly.pdbx_seq_one_letter_code
_entity_poly.pdbx_strand_id
1 'polypeptide(L)'
;MFKSLLLLLALWLGVASQAAQAQTLSPLGIWTNADKKATYEIYKCGDKLCGKLVTLAVPNDPATGKPKLDAKNPEPKLQTRPLLGLV
;
A
#
# COMPACT_ATOMS: atom_id res chain seq x y z
N MET A 1 -53.92 -5.70 10.89
CA MET A 1 -53.26 -4.45 11.31
C MET A 1 -52.06 -4.72 12.23
N PHE A 2 -52.22 -5.39 13.37
CA PHE A 2 -51.12 -5.66 14.33
C PHE A 2 -49.96 -6.52 13.77
N LYS A 3 -50.26 -7.58 13.00
CA LYS A 3 -49.23 -8.41 12.32
C LYS A 3 -48.43 -7.65 11.27
N SER A 4 -49.08 -6.75 10.53
CA SER A 4 -48.43 -5.89 9.53
C SER A 4 -47.51 -4.86 10.21
N LEU A 5 -47.91 -4.34 11.37
CA LEU A 5 -47.10 -3.42 12.18
C LEU A 5 -45.85 -4.11 12.76
N LEU A 6 -45.98 -5.36 13.21
CA LEU A 6 -44.86 -6.18 13.69
C LEU A 6 -43.86 -6.51 12.57
N LEU A 7 -44.35 -6.81 11.36
CA LEU A 7 -43.50 -7.05 10.18
C LEU A 7 -42.72 -5.78 9.76
N LEU A 8 -43.37 -4.62 9.80
CA LEU A 8 -42.72 -3.34 9.50
C LEU A 8 -41.68 -2.97 10.56
N LEU A 9 -41.95 -3.25 11.83
CA LEU A 9 -41.00 -3.02 12.92
C LEU A 9 -39.78 -3.94 12.81
N ALA A 10 -39.97 -5.21 12.44
CA ALA A 10 -38.88 -6.16 12.21
C ALA A 10 -38.01 -5.76 11.01
N LEU A 11 -38.61 -5.28 9.92
CA LEU A 11 -37.84 -4.73 8.78
C LEU A 11 -37.02 -3.50 9.18
N TRP A 12 -37.59 -2.61 10.01
CA TRP A 12 -36.91 -1.38 10.42
C TRP A 12 -35.70 -1.65 11.33
N LEU A 13 -35.83 -2.63 12.24
CA LEU A 13 -34.73 -3.09 13.09
C LEU A 13 -33.60 -3.79 12.30
N GLY A 14 -33.93 -4.47 11.20
CA GLY A 14 -32.94 -5.11 10.33
C GLY A 14 -32.03 -4.10 9.62
N VAL A 15 -32.58 -2.97 9.16
CA VAL A 15 -31.81 -1.93 8.45
C VAL A 15 -30.91 -1.12 9.40
N ALA A 16 -31.29 -0.98 10.67
CA ALA A 16 -30.54 -0.22 11.67
C ALA A 16 -29.27 -0.91 12.19
N SER A 17 -29.02 -2.17 11.82
CA SER A 17 -27.91 -2.98 12.35
C SER A 17 -26.58 -2.86 11.58
N GLN A 18 -26.53 -2.10 10.49
CA GLN A 18 -25.27 -1.84 9.79
C GLN A 18 -24.52 -0.68 10.44
N ALA A 19 -23.81 -0.98 11.54
CA ALA A 19 -22.82 -0.07 12.08
C ALA A 19 -21.73 0.15 11.00
N ALA A 20 -21.68 1.37 10.44
CA ALA A 20 -20.60 1.74 9.55
C ALA A 20 -19.28 1.62 10.32
N GLN A 21 -18.42 0.67 9.94
CA GLN A 21 -17.07 0.61 10.50
C GLN A 21 -16.30 1.82 9.97
N ALA A 22 -15.84 2.68 10.87
CA ALA A 22 -14.94 3.76 10.51
C ALA A 22 -13.65 3.13 9.96
N GLN A 23 -13.36 3.39 8.68
CA GLN A 23 -12.07 3.02 8.13
C GLN A 23 -11.00 3.84 8.82
N THR A 24 -10.13 3.17 9.58
CA THR A 24 -8.92 3.80 10.11
C THR A 24 -7.99 4.09 8.93
N LEU A 25 -7.57 5.35 8.78
CA LEU A 25 -6.56 5.70 7.80
C LEU A 25 -5.29 4.89 8.08
N SER A 26 -4.81 4.20 7.04
CA SER A 26 -3.64 3.34 7.13
C SER A 26 -2.69 3.67 6.00
N PRO A 27 -1.38 3.86 6.28
CA PRO A 27 -0.38 4.02 5.24
C PRO A 27 -0.04 2.68 4.56
N LEU A 28 -0.55 1.55 5.05
CA LEU A 28 -0.24 0.23 4.50
C LEU A 28 -0.79 0.06 3.08
N GLY A 29 0.00 -0.58 2.22
CA GLY A 29 -0.40 -0.91 0.86
C GLY A 29 0.62 -0.48 -0.20
N ILE A 30 0.20 -0.55 -1.46
CA ILE A 30 1.00 -0.16 -2.62
C ILE A 30 0.68 1.27 -3.01
N TRP A 31 1.72 2.08 -3.07
CA TRP A 31 1.66 3.50 -3.42
C TRP A 31 2.51 3.79 -4.63
N THR A 32 2.18 4.84 -5.36
CA THR A 32 3.03 5.37 -6.44
C THR A 32 3.36 6.82 -6.17
N ASN A 33 4.50 7.29 -6.69
CA ASN A 33 4.82 8.71 -6.61
C ASN A 33 4.01 9.53 -7.64
N ALA A 34 3.97 10.85 -7.48
CA ALA A 34 3.21 11.74 -8.36
C ALA A 34 3.57 11.56 -9.86
N ASP A 35 4.86 11.34 -10.14
CA ASP A 35 5.37 11.10 -11.49
C ASP A 35 5.05 9.70 -12.05
N LYS A 36 4.48 8.80 -11.24
CA LYS A 36 4.18 7.39 -11.58
C LYS A 36 5.41 6.60 -12.07
N LYS A 37 6.60 6.98 -11.61
CA LYS A 37 7.89 6.36 -12.00
C LYS A 37 8.32 5.22 -11.08
N ALA A 38 7.75 5.15 -9.89
CA ALA A 38 8.08 4.15 -8.89
C ALA A 38 6.84 3.73 -8.12
N THR A 39 6.79 2.46 -7.69
CA THR A 39 5.81 2.01 -6.70
C THR A 39 6.50 1.49 -5.46
N TYR A 40 5.88 1.74 -4.31
CA TYR A 40 6.39 1.40 -3.00
C TYR A 40 5.35 0.58 -2.24
N GLU A 41 5.78 -0.46 -1.57
CA GLU A 41 4.95 -1.18 -0.60
C GLU A 41 5.29 -0.69 0.80
N ILE A 42 4.29 -0.16 1.50
CA ILE A 42 4.40 0.13 2.92
C ILE A 42 3.78 -1.03 3.69
N TYR A 43 4.59 -1.70 4.50
CA TYR A 43 4.19 -2.89 5.25
C TYR A 43 4.70 -2.85 6.69
N LYS A 44 4.10 -3.65 7.57
CA LYS A 44 4.56 -3.78 8.96
C LYS A 44 5.82 -4.64 9.02
N CYS A 45 6.84 -4.17 9.72
CA CYS A 45 8.08 -4.89 9.99
C CYS A 45 8.39 -4.82 11.50
N GLY A 46 7.75 -5.73 12.26
CA GLY A 46 7.72 -5.65 13.72
C GLY A 46 6.85 -4.47 14.17
N ASP A 47 7.38 -3.67 15.11
CA ASP A 47 6.70 -2.47 15.64
C ASP A 47 6.86 -1.23 14.75
N LYS A 48 7.45 -1.38 13.56
CA LYS A 48 7.72 -0.30 12.60
C LYS A 48 6.97 -0.51 11.30
N LEU A 49 6.96 0.54 10.49
CA LEU A 49 6.64 0.45 9.07
C LEU A 49 7.92 0.43 8.26
N CYS A 50 7.96 -0.44 7.26
CA CYS A 50 9.03 -0.51 6.27
C CYS A 50 8.44 -0.18 4.89
N GLY A 51 9.29 0.38 4.03
CA GLY A 51 8.94 0.72 2.66
C GLY A 51 9.81 -0.04 1.69
N LYS A 52 9.22 -0.83 0.79
CA LYS A 52 9.95 -1.55 -0.26
C LYS A 52 9.75 -0.87 -1.61
N LEU A 53 10.81 -0.63 -2.38
CA LEU A 53 10.68 -0.23 -3.78
C LEU A 53 10.27 -1.44 -4.64
N VAL A 54 8.99 -1.55 -4.99
CA VAL A 54 8.43 -2.74 -5.66
C VAL A 54 8.58 -2.68 -7.17
N THR A 55 8.37 -1.50 -7.77
CA THR A 55 8.56 -1.31 -9.21
C THR A 55 9.22 0.01 -9.54
N LEU A 56 9.91 0.02 -10.68
CA LEU A 56 10.42 1.21 -11.35
C LEU A 56 9.90 1.18 -12.79
N ALA A 57 9.41 2.30 -13.30
CA ALA A 57 8.99 2.42 -14.70
C ALA A 57 10.16 2.13 -15.66
N VAL A 58 11.38 2.45 -15.24
CA VAL A 58 12.63 2.13 -15.94
C VAL A 58 13.56 1.43 -14.93
N PRO A 59 13.47 0.10 -14.76
CA PRO A 59 14.20 -0.64 -13.73
C PRO A 59 15.68 -0.87 -14.08
N ASN A 60 15.99 -0.90 -15.37
CA ASN A 60 17.34 -1.07 -15.89
C ASN A 60 17.92 0.27 -16.36
N ASP A 61 19.22 0.41 -16.27
CA ASP A 61 19.98 1.50 -16.85
C ASP A 61 19.92 1.42 -18.39
N PRO A 62 19.48 2.48 -19.10
CA PRO A 62 19.30 2.43 -20.56
C PRO A 62 20.59 2.24 -21.36
N ALA A 63 21.75 2.64 -20.82
CA ALA A 63 23.03 2.53 -21.52
C ALA A 63 23.63 1.13 -21.40
N THR A 64 23.44 0.47 -20.25
CA THR A 64 24.05 -0.83 -19.95
C THR A 64 23.07 -2.01 -20.02
N GLY A 65 21.77 -1.75 -19.97
CA GLY A 65 20.72 -2.77 -19.88
C GLY A 65 20.65 -3.50 -18.52
N LYS A 66 21.52 -3.15 -17.57
CA LYS A 66 21.60 -3.79 -16.25
C LYS A 66 20.68 -3.12 -15.24
N PRO A 67 20.29 -3.78 -14.13
CA PRO A 67 19.51 -3.16 -13.08
C PRO A 67 20.14 -1.87 -12.56
N LYS A 68 19.33 -0.85 -12.29
CA LYS A 68 19.80 0.37 -11.64
C LYS A 68 20.30 0.04 -10.23
N LEU A 69 21.50 0.51 -9.92
CA LEU A 69 22.15 0.28 -8.63
C LEU A 69 21.97 1.49 -7.71
N ASP A 70 22.18 1.29 -6.41
CA ASP A 70 22.19 2.33 -5.38
C ASP A 70 23.46 3.20 -5.44
N ALA A 71 23.86 3.61 -6.65
CA ALA A 71 25.15 4.23 -6.93
C ALA A 71 25.39 5.56 -6.19
N LYS A 72 24.32 6.17 -5.66
CA LYS A 72 24.39 7.42 -4.87
C LYS A 72 24.48 7.18 -3.36
N ASN A 73 24.55 5.94 -2.90
CA ASN A 73 24.69 5.64 -1.48
C ASN A 73 26.02 6.19 -0.94
N PRO A 74 26.04 6.93 0.17
CA PRO A 74 27.29 7.42 0.76
C PRO A 74 28.22 6.30 1.24
N GLU A 75 27.68 5.11 1.55
CA GLU A 75 28.47 3.94 1.93
C GLU A 75 28.89 3.16 0.67
N PRO A 76 30.19 3.09 0.33
CA PRO A 76 30.64 2.49 -0.94
C PRO A 76 30.24 1.01 -1.11
N LYS A 77 30.22 0.26 0.00
CA LYS A 77 29.81 -1.15 0.01
C LYS A 77 28.35 -1.37 -0.40
N LEU A 78 27.51 -0.34 -0.28
CA LEU A 78 26.09 -0.41 -0.62
C LEU A 78 25.82 0.04 -2.06
N GLN A 79 26.77 0.70 -2.73
CA GLN A 79 26.53 1.26 -4.07
C GLN A 79 26.30 0.22 -5.17
N THR A 80 26.66 -1.03 -4.92
CA THR A 80 26.58 -2.13 -5.89
C THR A 80 25.26 -2.90 -5.83
N ARG A 81 24.41 -2.63 -4.84
CA ARG A 81 23.12 -3.32 -4.71
C ARG A 81 22.08 -2.73 -5.68
N PRO A 82 21.17 -3.55 -6.25
CA PRO A 82 20.06 -3.04 -7.06
C PRO A 82 19.16 -2.11 -6.24
N LEU A 83 18.60 -1.07 -6.87
CA LEU A 83 17.58 -0.21 -6.27
C LEU A 83 16.26 -0.96 -6.08
N LEU A 84 15.86 -1.72 -7.11
CA LEU A 84 14.62 -2.46 -7.09
C LEU A 84 14.66 -3.52 -5.98
N GLY A 85 13.64 -3.51 -5.12
CA GLY A 85 13.52 -4.41 -3.99
C GLY A 85 14.20 -3.94 -2.71
N LEU A 86 14.82 -2.75 -2.68
CA LEU A 86 15.37 -2.17 -1.45
C LEU A 86 14.29 -1.90 -0.42
N VAL A 87 14.68 -2.08 0.84
CA VAL A 87 13.93 -1.82 2.08
C VAL A 87 14.77 -0.92 2.98
#